data_AF-K9P5C5-F1
#
_entry.id   AF-K9P5C5-F1
#
_cell.length_a   1.000
_cell.length_b   1.000
_cell.length_c   1.000
_cell.angle_alpha   90.00
_cell.angle_beta   90.00
_cell.angle_gamma   90.00
#
_symmetry.space_group_name_H-M   'P 1'
#
loop_
_entity.id
_entity.type
_entity.pdbx_description
1 polymer ?
#
loop_
_entity_poly.entity_id
_entity_poly.type
_entity_poly.pdbx_seq_one_letter_code
_entity_poly.pdbx_strand_id
1 'polypeptide(L)'
;MKILYTRQDVAISLPQSSHARNSSQTRVRAQSCRTYRLVDLQGEPHPILDDLYESLDAAWSEALNWWQEEFGPVQGPVGIGVEVSTLSGEWRTLRYPGT
;
A
#
# COMPACT_ATOMS: atom_id res chain seq x y z
N MET A 1 -64.98 12.18 -3.91
CA MET A 1 -65.04 11.56 -5.25
C MET A 1 -64.15 10.33 -5.26
N LYS A 2 -64.68 9.21 -5.77
CA LYS A 2 -64.06 7.88 -5.85
C LYS A 2 -63.01 7.88 -6.96
N ILE A 3 -61.86 7.22 -6.80
CA ILE A 3 -61.43 6.13 -7.70
C ILE A 3 -60.44 5.22 -6.94
N LEU A 4 -60.85 3.97 -6.74
CA LEU A 4 -60.03 2.83 -6.34
C LEU A 4 -59.27 2.35 -7.59
N TYR A 5 -57.98 2.06 -7.49
CA TYR A 5 -57.29 1.27 -8.52
C TYR A 5 -56.82 -0.07 -7.98
N THR A 6 -57.43 -1.07 -8.62
CA THR A 6 -57.33 -2.51 -8.53
C THR A 6 -55.91 -3.09 -8.62
N ARG A 7 -55.73 -4.13 -7.82
CA ARG A 7 -54.66 -5.14 -7.86
C ARG A 7 -54.68 -5.91 -9.18
N GLN A 8 -53.55 -6.01 -9.88
CA GLN A 8 -53.34 -7.02 -10.93
C GLN A 8 -51.92 -7.58 -10.81
N ASP A 9 -51.88 -8.89 -10.59
CA ASP A 9 -50.73 -9.79 -10.62
C ASP A 9 -50.05 -9.76 -12.00
N VAL A 10 -48.72 -9.67 -12.05
CA VAL A 10 -47.95 -10.35 -13.09
C VAL A 10 -46.60 -10.78 -12.54
N ALA A 11 -46.48 -12.09 -12.36
CA ALA A 11 -45.22 -12.78 -12.11
C ALA A 11 -44.28 -12.59 -13.32
N ILE A 12 -43.03 -12.23 -13.07
CA ILE A 12 -41.95 -12.38 -14.05
C ILE A 12 -40.66 -12.81 -13.34
N SER A 13 -40.32 -14.07 -13.60
CA SER A 13 -38.97 -14.62 -13.76
C SER A 13 -38.05 -14.77 -12.54
N LEU A 14 -38.10 -16.01 -12.02
CA LEU A 14 -37.02 -16.96 -11.67
C LEU A 14 -35.53 -16.53 -11.75
N PRO A 15 -34.68 -17.21 -10.95
CA PRO A 15 -33.40 -16.72 -10.43
C PRO A 15 -32.26 -16.96 -11.41
N GLN A 16 -31.33 -15.99 -11.47
CA GLN A 16 -30.06 -16.18 -12.15
C GLN A 16 -28.89 -15.91 -11.22
N SER A 17 -28.15 -16.99 -11.00
CA SER A 17 -26.69 -17.01 -11.08
C SER A 17 -25.92 -16.50 -9.87
N SER A 18 -25.68 -17.43 -8.95
CA SER A 18 -24.34 -18.00 -8.76
C SER A 18 -23.17 -17.02 -8.91
N HIS A 19 -22.90 -16.24 -7.86
CA HIS A 19 -21.51 -15.90 -7.56
C HIS A 19 -21.21 -16.32 -6.13
N ALA A 20 -20.97 -17.62 -5.99
CA ALA A 20 -19.98 -18.11 -5.04
C ALA A 20 -18.66 -17.38 -5.35
N ARG A 21 -18.46 -16.17 -4.81
CA ARG A 21 -17.13 -15.63 -4.67
C ARG A 21 -16.51 -16.34 -3.48
N ASN A 22 -15.93 -17.47 -3.80
CA ASN A 22 -14.77 -18.00 -3.13
C ASN A 22 -13.78 -16.83 -2.93
N SER A 23 -13.78 -16.27 -1.74
CA SER A 23 -12.61 -15.61 -1.20
C SER A 23 -12.16 -16.41 0.00
N SER A 24 -11.87 -17.69 -0.25
CA SER A 24 -10.74 -18.35 0.39
C SER A 24 -9.49 -17.54 0.00
N GLN A 25 -9.34 -16.35 0.56
CA GLN A 25 -8.05 -15.70 0.64
C GLN A 25 -7.32 -16.42 1.76
N THR A 26 -6.99 -17.69 1.49
CA THR A 26 -5.81 -18.32 2.05
C THR A 26 -4.69 -17.40 1.63
N ARG A 27 -4.43 -16.34 2.42
CA ARG A 27 -3.15 -15.67 2.42
C ARG A 27 -2.22 -16.81 2.73
N VAL A 28 -1.65 -17.40 1.68
CA VAL A 28 -0.33 -18.00 1.77
C VAL A 28 0.42 -17.02 2.64
N ARG A 29 0.74 -17.42 3.87
CA ARG A 29 1.68 -16.68 4.69
C ARG A 29 3.00 -16.86 3.95
N ALA A 30 3.12 -16.16 2.83
CA ALA A 30 4.34 -15.94 2.10
C ALA A 30 5.27 -15.49 3.19
N GLN A 31 6.26 -16.33 3.46
CA GLN A 31 7.25 -16.14 4.48
C GLN A 31 7.65 -14.67 4.41
N SER A 32 7.20 -13.94 5.43
CA SER A 32 6.99 -12.52 5.36
C SER A 32 8.34 -11.84 5.54
N CYS A 33 9.13 -11.92 4.48
CA CYS A 33 10.37 -11.18 4.34
C CYS A 33 9.99 -9.72 4.48
N ARG A 34 10.47 -9.11 5.56
CA ARG A 34 10.29 -7.69 5.86
C ARG A 34 10.88 -6.93 4.69
N THR A 35 10.05 -6.19 4.00
CA THR A 35 10.43 -5.40 2.84
C THR A 35 10.61 -3.97 3.31
N TYR A 36 11.62 -3.28 2.83
CA TYR A 36 11.92 -1.91 3.19
C TYR A 36 11.68 -1.04 1.97
N ARG A 37 11.08 0.13 2.15
CA ARG A 37 10.90 1.13 1.10
C ARG A 37 11.43 2.47 1.55
N LEU A 38 11.79 3.29 0.58
CA LEU A 38 12.21 4.66 0.83
C LEU A 38 11.03 5.61 0.69
N VAL A 39 10.95 6.56 1.61
CA VAL A 39 9.90 7.58 1.63
C VAL A 39 10.51 8.97 1.65
N ASP A 40 9.79 9.94 1.10
CA ASP A 40 10.19 11.34 1.14
C ASP A 40 9.83 12.01 2.48
N LEU A 41 10.05 13.33 2.56
CA LEU A 41 9.69 14.17 3.71
C LEU A 41 8.20 14.15 4.08
N GLN A 42 7.32 13.81 3.14
CA GLN A 42 5.88 13.71 3.37
C GLN A 42 5.46 12.31 3.86
N GLY A 43 6.39 11.34 3.88
CA GLY A 43 6.07 9.94 4.16
C GLY A 43 5.41 9.24 2.97
N GLU A 44 5.50 9.83 1.78
CA GLU A 44 5.05 9.23 0.53
C GLU A 44 6.18 8.38 -0.07
N PRO A 45 5.87 7.31 -0.83
CA PRO A 45 6.91 6.53 -1.53
C PRO A 45 7.77 7.46 -2.39
N HIS A 46 9.09 7.33 -2.25
CA HIS A 46 10.02 8.22 -2.92
C HIS A 46 9.88 8.07 -4.45
N PRO A 47 9.60 9.13 -5.23
CA PRO A 47 9.19 8.99 -6.64
C PRO A 47 10.25 8.38 -7.56
N ILE A 48 11.52 8.40 -7.13
CA ILE A 48 12.66 7.82 -7.85
C ILE A 48 13.13 6.50 -7.21
N LEU A 49 12.96 6.35 -5.90
CA LEU A 49 13.46 5.21 -5.13
C LEU A 49 12.28 4.42 -4.53
N ASP A 50 11.22 4.23 -5.31
CA ASP A 50 10.04 3.44 -4.93
C ASP A 50 10.31 1.94 -5.13
N ASP A 51 11.50 1.50 -4.72
CA ASP A 51 11.91 0.10 -4.78
C ASP A 51 11.71 -0.59 -3.43
N LEU A 52 11.69 -1.92 -3.48
CA LEU A 52 11.43 -2.80 -2.37
C LEU A 52 12.72 -3.54 -1.99
N TYR A 53 13.37 -3.03 -0.95
CA TYR A 53 14.62 -3.58 -0.44
C TYR A 53 14.37 -4.72 0.54
N GLU A 54 15.26 -5.71 0.56
CA GLU A 54 15.21 -6.82 1.52
C GLU A 54 15.87 -6.49 2.87
N SER A 55 16.60 -5.38 2.94
CA SER A 55 17.39 -4.96 4.11
C SER A 55 17.36 -3.45 4.32
N LEU A 56 17.37 -3.02 5.58
CA LEU A 56 17.45 -1.61 5.97
C LEU A 56 18.72 -0.94 5.42
N ASP A 57 19.87 -1.62 5.49
CA ASP A 57 21.15 -1.10 5.00
C ASP A 57 21.16 -0.86 3.48
N ALA A 58 20.55 -1.78 2.72
CA ALA A 58 20.42 -1.65 1.27
C ALA A 58 19.55 -0.45 0.90
N ALA A 59 18.39 -0.31 1.53
CA ALA A 59 17.52 0.86 1.37
C ALA A 59 18.27 2.14 1.76
N TRP A 60 18.91 2.17 2.92
CA TRP A 60 19.55 3.39 3.42
C TRP A 60 20.77 3.81 2.61
N SER A 61 21.55 2.85 2.11
CA SER A 61 22.71 3.15 1.26
C SER A 61 22.27 3.81 -0.05
N GLU A 62 21.19 3.32 -0.66
CA GLU A 62 20.58 3.93 -1.85
C GLU A 62 20.04 5.33 -1.56
N ALA A 63 19.36 5.52 -0.43
CA ALA A 63 18.91 6.84 0.01
C ALA A 63 20.07 7.83 0.13
N LEU A 64 21.19 7.43 0.75
CA LEU A 64 22.38 8.26 0.89
C LEU A 64 23.07 8.53 -0.45
N ASN A 65 23.14 7.52 -1.32
CA ASN A 65 23.77 7.65 -2.63
C ASN A 65 22.98 8.64 -3.49
N TRP A 66 21.67 8.43 -3.63
CA TRP A 66 20.80 9.32 -4.37
C TRP A 66 20.79 10.74 -3.80
N TRP A 67 20.75 10.89 -2.46
CA TRP A 67 20.80 12.21 -1.83
C TRP A 67 22.10 12.95 -2.14
N GLN A 68 23.23 12.24 -2.19
CA GLN A 68 24.52 12.82 -2.57
C GLN A 68 24.57 13.21 -4.04
N GLU A 69 23.96 12.42 -4.92
CA GLU A 69 23.87 12.74 -6.34
C GLU A 69 23.01 13.97 -6.60
N GLU A 70 21.90 14.11 -5.87
CA GLU A 70 20.91 15.17 -6.11
C GLU A 70 21.22 16.49 -5.38
N PHE A 71 21.71 16.42 -4.14
CA PHE A 71 21.98 17.60 -3.30
C PHE A 71 23.47 17.84 -3.02
N GLY A 72 24.35 16.91 -3.43
CA GLY A 72 25.77 16.96 -3.11
C GLY A 72 26.12 16.32 -1.76
N PRO A 73 27.38 16.42 -1.30
CA PRO A 73 27.85 15.73 -0.11
C PRO A 73 26.98 16.05 1.11
N VAL A 74 26.59 15.00 1.85
CA VAL A 74 25.70 15.11 3.03
C VAL A 74 26.30 16.05 4.07
N GLN A 75 25.83 17.30 4.12
CA GLN A 75 26.19 18.28 5.15
C GLN A 75 25.05 18.52 6.16
N GLY A 76 23.93 17.82 6.01
CA GLY A 76 22.72 18.02 6.81
C GLY A 76 21.85 16.77 6.90
N PRO A 77 20.67 16.88 7.53
CA PRO A 77 19.79 15.74 7.69
C PRO A 77 19.22 15.30 6.33
N VAL A 78 19.25 13.99 6.10
CA VAL A 78 18.79 13.38 4.84
C VAL A 78 17.26 13.44 4.81
N GLY A 79 16.69 14.06 3.77
CA GLY A 79 15.24 14.20 3.60
C GLY A 79 14.54 12.93 3.10
N ILE A 80 15.14 11.77 3.33
CA ILE A 80 14.62 10.46 2.95
C ILE A 80 14.43 9.64 4.23
N GLY A 81 13.25 9.07 4.37
CA GLY A 81 12.91 8.13 5.43
C GLY A 81 12.95 6.69 4.93
N VAL A 82 12.90 5.75 5.87
CA VAL A 82 12.78 4.33 5.56
C VAL A 82 11.58 3.76 6.29
N GLU A 83 10.77 3.00 5.58
CA GLU A 83 9.67 2.24 6.16
C GLU A 83 9.85 0.74 5.94
N VAL A 84 9.31 -0.06 6.84
CA VAL A 84 9.33 -1.51 6.74
C VAL A 84 7.91 -2.07 6.70
N SER A 85 7.69 -3.05 5.81
CA SER A 85 6.47 -3.82 5.76
C SER A 85 6.40 -4.75 6.96
N THR A 86 5.32 -4.62 7.71
CA THR A 86 5.00 -5.46 8.86
C THR A 86 4.33 -6.75 8.40
N LEU A 87 4.32 -7.75 9.28
CA LEU A 87 3.62 -9.03 9.04
C LEU A 87 2.12 -8.85 8.78
N SER A 88 1.55 -7.74 9.26
CA SER A 88 0.14 -7.36 9.07
C SER A 88 -0.14 -6.77 7.68
N GLY A 89 0.90 -6.42 6.91
CA GLY A 89 0.80 -5.68 5.65
C GLY A 89 0.72 -4.16 5.81
N GLU A 90 1.01 -3.65 7.01
CA GLU A 90 1.13 -2.21 7.30
C GLU A 90 2.58 -1.76 7.15
N TRP A 91 2.81 -0.47 6.91
CA TRP A 91 4.15 0.14 6.85
C TRP A 91 4.49 0.80 8.18
N ARG A 92 5.71 0.60 8.65
CA ARG A 92 6.25 1.24 9.85
C ARG A 92 7.49 2.04 9.53
N THR A 93 7.47 3.32 9.84
CA THR A 93 8.63 4.20 9.74
C THR A 93 9.72 3.76 10.72
N LEU A 94 10.86 3.33 10.17
CA LEU A 94 12.07 3.02 10.94
C LEU A 94 12.97 4.25 11.08
N ARG A 95 12.97 5.11 10.06
CA ARG A 95 13.74 6.34 10.05
C ARG A 95 12.93 7.46 9.44
N TYR A 96 12.86 8.57 10.17
CA TYR A 96 12.18 9.75 9.69
C TYR A 96 13.11 10.56 8.79
N PRO A 97 12.59 11.11 7.70
CA PRO A 97 13.33 12.08 6.89
C PRO A 97 13.59 13.34 7.74
N GLY A 98 14.79 13.90 7.67
CA GLY A 98 15.11 15.15 8.36
C GLY A 98 15.60 15.03 9.81
N THR A 99 15.82 13.83 10.36
CA THR A 99 16.36 13.62 11.73
C THR A 99 17.87 13.43 11.80
#